data_AF-A0A7J7K6N8-F1
#
_entry.id   AF-A0A7J7K6N8-F1
#
_cell.length_a   1.000
_cell.length_b   1.000
_cell.length_c   1.000
_cell.angle_alpha   90.00
_cell.angle_beta   90.00
_cell.angle_gamma   90.00
#
_symmetry.space_group_name_H-M   'P 1'
#
loop_
_entity.id
_entity.type
_entity.pdbx_description
1 polymer ?
#
loop_
_entity_poly.entity_id
_entity_poly.type
_entity_poly.pdbx_seq_one_letter_code
_entity_poly.pdbx_strand_id
1 'polypeptide(L)' 'MIDLDKELSQLAQKLKQISEKRDKLEESMKKPDYVVKVPEGVRADNSQKVEDLSKESSRLQEAIQKLEKMKLDDI' A
#
# COMPACT_ATOMS: atom_id res chain seq x y z
N MET A 1 -4.97 -20.03 -20.42
CA MET A 1 -6.02 -19.58 -19.50
C MET A 1 -5.32 -18.99 -18.29
N ILE A 2 -5.58 -17.73 -17.96
CA ILE A 2 -4.98 -17.08 -16.79
C ILE A 2 -5.74 -17.55 -15.56
N ASP A 3 -5.01 -17.93 -14.51
CA ASP A 3 -5.60 -18.27 -13.22
C ASP A 3 -5.88 -16.97 -12.44
N LEU A 4 -7.08 -16.43 -12.64
CA LEU A 4 -7.51 -15.17 -12.03
C LEU A 4 -7.50 -15.23 -10.49
N ASP A 5 -7.74 -16.41 -9.90
CA ASP A 5 -7.72 -16.58 -8.45
C ASP A 5 -6.30 -16.46 -7.89
N LYS A 6 -5.33 -17.06 -8.57
CA LYS A 6 -3.92 -16.93 -8.22
C LYS A 6 -3.43 -15.48 -8.34
N GLU A 7 -3.78 -14.79 -9.42
CA GLU A 7 -3.40 -13.38 -9.63
C GLU A 7 -4.03 -12.45 -8.58
N LEU A 8 -5.32 -12.63 -8.29
CA LEU A 8 -6.02 -11.90 -7.22
C LEU A 8 -5.37 -12.13 -5.86
N SER A 9 -5.01 -13.38 -5.53
CA SER A 9 -4.33 -13.73 -4.29
C SER A 9 -2.96 -13.03 -4.17
N GLN A 10 -2.17 -13.02 -5.25
CA GLN A 10 -0.86 -12.35 -5.26
C GLN A 10 -0.98 -10.84 -5.09
N LEU A 11 -1.92 -10.20 -5.79
CA LEU A 11 -2.16 -8.76 -5.68
C LEU A 11 -2.67 -8.38 -4.29
N ALA A 12 -3.59 -9.17 -3.71
CA ALA A 12 -4.09 -8.96 -2.35
C ALA A 12 -2.96 -9.09 -1.31
N GLN A 13 -2.08 -10.10 -1.46
CA GLN A 13 -0.93 -10.26 -0.59
C GLN A 13 0.04 -9.07 -0.70
N LYS A 14 0.30 -8.57 -1.92
CA LYS A 14 1.14 -7.39 -2.13
C LYS A 14 0.52 -6.13 -1.53
N LEU A 15 -0.78 -5.91 -1.71
CA LEU A 15 -1.52 -4.79 -1.11
C LEU A 15 -1.44 -4.81 0.42
N LYS A 16 -1.60 -5.99 1.03
CA LYS A 16 -1.46 -6.17 2.48
C LYS A 16 -0.07 -5.75 2.95
N GLN A 17 1.00 -6.24 2.30
CA GLN A 17 2.37 -5.92 2.69
C GLN A 17 2.70 -4.42 2.58
N ILE A 18 2.20 -3.75 1.53
CA ILE A 18 2.44 -2.31 1.33
C ILE A 18 1.67 -1.49 2.37
N SER A 19 0.41 -1.85 2.61
CA SER A 19 -0.42 -1.19 3.62
C SER A 19 0.18 -1.33 5.01
N GLU A 20 0.65 -2.52 5.39
CA GLU A 20 1.34 -2.74 6.67
C GLU A 20 2.62 -1.89 6.81
N LYS A 21 3.39 -1.72 5.73
CA LYS A 21 4.59 -0.86 5.73
C LYS A 21 4.22 0.61 5.90
N ARG A 22 3.19 1.07 5.18
CA ARG A 22 2.67 2.44 5.30
C ARG A 22 2.20 2.70 6.73
N ASP A 23 1.39 1.82 7.28
CA ASP A 23 0.76 2.01 8.59
C ASP A 23 1.81 2.07 9.71
N LYS A 24 2.83 1.19 9.66
CA LYS A 24 3.96 1.23 10.60
C LYS A 24 4.75 2.54 10.50
N LEU A 25 4.96 3.04 9.29
CA LEU A 25 5.68 4.30 9.08
C LEU A 25 4.86 5.48 9.61
N GLU A 26 3.57 5.55 9.28
CA GLU A 26 2.68 6.57 9.83
C GLU A 26 2.60 6.53 11.35
N GLU A 27 2.49 5.35 11.95
CA GLU A 27 2.47 5.19 13.40
C GLU A 27 3.76 5.72 14.02
N SER A 28 4.92 5.47 13.40
CA SER A 28 6.19 6.02 13.85
C SER A 28 6.24 7.55 13.76
N MET A 29 5.62 8.13 12.73
CA MET A 29 5.53 9.58 12.50
C MET A 29 4.56 10.28 13.47
N LYS A 30 3.59 9.54 14.03
CA LYS A 30 2.61 10.05 15.01
C LYS A 30 3.15 10.09 16.44
N LYS A 31 4.37 9.59 16.69
CA LYS A 31 4.96 9.61 18.03
C LYS A 31 5.19 11.06 18.53
N PRO A 32 4.87 11.39 19.79
CA PRO A 32 4.97 12.76 20.30
C PRO A 32 6.36 13.40 20.18
N ASP A 33 7.41 12.58 20.26
CA ASP A 33 8.81 13.00 20.20
C ASP A 33 9.41 12.94 18.79
N TYR A 34 8.63 12.56 17.78
CA TYR A 34 9.09 12.33 16.41
C TYR A 34 9.77 13.57 15.82
N VAL A 35 9.15 14.74 15.96
CA VAL A 35 9.69 16.02 15.43
C VAL A 35 11.00 16.42 16.12
N VAL A 36 11.21 16.02 17.37
CA VAL A 36 12.44 16.35 18.10
C VAL A 36 13.55 15.35 17.82
N LYS A 37 13.22 14.06 17.71
CA LYS A 37 14.21 12.98 17.55
C LYS A 37 14.62 12.70 16.10
N VAL A 38 13.76 13.03 15.13
CA VAL A 38 14.00 12.70 13.73
C VAL A 38 14.36 13.97 12.96
N PRO A 39 15.54 14.03 12.30
CA PRO A 39 15.96 15.18 11.52
C PRO A 39 14.97 15.54 10.42
N GLU A 40 14.88 16.83 10.07
CA GLU A 40 13.92 17.34 9.08
C GLU A 40 13.98 16.62 7.73
N GLY A 41 15.18 16.38 7.19
CA GLY A 41 15.35 15.63 5.94
C GLY A 41 14.74 14.23 6.01
N VAL A 42 14.97 13.51 7.11
CA VAL A 42 14.38 12.18 7.33
C VAL A 42 12.86 12.26 7.48
N ARG A 43 12.32 13.33 8.08
CA ARG A 43 10.86 13.53 8.15
C ARG A 43 10.27 13.79 6.77
N ALA A 44 10.93 14.59 5.93
CA ALA A 44 10.51 14.83 4.56
C ALA A 44 10.53 13.53 3.74
N ASP A 45 11.60 12.74 3.85
CA ASP A 45 11.73 11.44 3.20
C ASP A 45 10.62 10.46 3.66
N ASN A 46 10.33 10.42 4.96
CA ASN A 46 9.28 9.57 5.50
C ASN A 46 7.89 9.99 5.01
N SER A 47 7.61 11.29 4.94
CA SER A 47 6.36 11.81 4.36
C SER A 47 6.22 11.42 2.89
N GLN A 48 7.29 11.57 2.09
CA GLN A 48 7.28 11.16 0.68
C GLN A 48 7.06 9.65 0.56
N LYS A 49 7.72 8.86 1.42
CA LYS A 49 7.55 7.40 1.46
C LYS A 49 6.12 6.98 1.76
N VAL A 50 5.44 7.64 2.69
CA VAL A 50 4.02 7.40 3.00
C VAL A 50 3.15 7.71 1.78
N GLU A 51 3.42 8.82 1.09
CA GLU A 51 2.69 9.19 -0.12
C GLU A 51 2.88 8.15 -1.24
N ASP A 52 4.12 7.71 -1.47
CA ASP A 52 4.45 6.72 -2.49
C ASP A 52 3.79 5.37 -2.20
N LEU A 53 3.87 4.90 -0.95
CA LEU A 53 3.21 3.67 -0.51
C LEU A 53 1.69 3.77 -0.64
N SER A 54 1.11 4.94 -0.35
CA SER A 54 -0.32 5.17 -0.50
C SER A 54 -0.76 5.12 -1.96
N LYS A 55 0.00 5.76 -2.86
CA LYS A 55 -0.25 5.69 -4.32
C LYS A 55 -0.14 4.25 -4.83
N GLU A 56 0.85 3.48 -4.39
CA GLU A 56 1.01 2.08 -4.79
C GLU A 56 -0.16 1.22 -4.28
N SER A 57 -0.57 1.37 -3.02
CA SER A 57 -1.75 0.68 -2.48
C SER A 57 -3.01 0.99 -3.26
N SER A 58 -3.28 2.26 -3.60
CA SER A 58 -4.44 2.65 -4.40
C SER A 58 -4.42 1.98 -5.79
N ARG A 59 -3.27 1.96 -6.47
CA ARG A 59 -3.13 1.30 -7.78
C ARG A 59 -3.37 -0.20 -7.71
N LEU A 60 -2.87 -0.87 -6.66
CA LEU A 60 -3.11 -2.29 -6.46
C LEU A 60 -4.58 -2.58 -6.17
N GLN A 61 -5.23 -1.72 -5.38
CA GLN A 61 -6.65 -1.86 -5.07
C GLN A 61 -7.53 -1.69 -6.32
N GLU A 62 -7.20 -0.73 -7.19
CA GLU A 62 -7.85 -0.58 -8.50
C GLU A 62 -7.63 -1.80 -9.41
N ALA A 63 -6.42 -2.36 -9.41
CA ALA A 63 -6.11 -3.55 -10.21
C ALA A 63 -6.90 -4.77 -9.73
N ILE A 64 -6.98 -4.99 -8.41
CA ILE A 64 -7.80 -6.05 -7.80
C ILE A 64 -9.26 -5.87 -8.20
N GLN A 65 -9.83 -4.68 -8.02
CA GLN A 65 -11.23 -4.40 -8.39
C GLN A 65 -11.52 -4.68 -9.87
N LYS A 66 -10.60 -4.32 -10.77
CA LYS A 66 -10.73 -4.61 -12.20
C LYS A 66 -10.71 -6.12 -12.49
N LEU A 67 -9.80 -6.86 -11.84
CA LEU A 67 -9.70 -8.32 -11.99
C LEU A 67 -10.91 -9.04 -11.39
N GLU A 68 -11.40 -8.61 -10.22
CA GLU A 68 -12.62 -9.14 -9.61
C GLU A 68 -13.84 -8.92 -10.52
N LYS A 69 -13.93 -7.74 -11.14
CA LYS A 69 -15.00 -7.45 -12.11
C LYS A 69 -14.90 -8.34 -13.34
N MET A 70 -13.71 -8.51 -13.93
CA MET A 70 -13.51 -9.43 -15.06
C MET A 70 -13.91 -10.85 -14.71
N LYS A 71 -13.55 -11.34 -13.52
CA LYS A 71 -13.93 -12.66 -13.04
C LYS A 71 -15.45 -12.82 -12.91
N LEU A 72 -16.15 -11.77 -12.51
CA LEU A 72 -17.62 -11.78 -12.38
C LEU A 72 -18.31 -11.73 -13.75
N ASP A 73 -17.76 -10.98 -14.71
CA ASP A 73 -18.30 -10.84 -16.06
C ASP A 73 -18.05 -12.10 -16.94
N ASP A 74 -17.08 -12.94 -16.57
CA ASP A 74 -16.75 -14.22 -17.24
C ASP A 74 -17.58 -15.44 -16.74
N ILE A 75 -18.49 -15.23 -15.77
CA ILE A 75 -19.45 -16.24 -15.24
C ILE A 75 -20.84 -16.00 -15.83
#